data_AF-A0A822YZ71-F1
#
_entry.id   AF-A0A822YZ71-F1
#
_cell.length_a   1.000
_cell.length_b   1.000
_cell.length_c   1.000
_cell.angle_alpha   90.00
_cell.angle_beta   90.00
_cell.angle_gamma   90.00
#
_symmetry.space_group_name_H-M   'P 1'
#
loop_
_entity.id
_entity.type
_entity.pdbx_description
1 polymer ?
#
loop_
_entity_poly.entity_id
_entity_poly.type
_entity_poly.pdbx_seq_one_letter_code
_entity_poly.pdbx_strand_id
1 'polypeptide(L)'
;MAKRNIGRGRYCFLFAILCCLSCVGSLHAASDTTTNGQQIKDGHTLVSAGGHFELGFFSPNLNSKNRYVGIWYKRITVKTVVWVANRDRPLVDSSGILMINNEGNLVVMDWRGGCIMITYGSATSSNTSVKLSDDGNLIFVEENSDKQVVLWQSFDYPTDTFLPGMKLGRNLKSKQNRLLTSWRSADDPSSGVYTFGADPNGTTQFFIWQEGVVYWSSGDFKDNTFSLTPKSGYRKKKKVAMGNCGNSSSGSVSCGCLSVSSL
;
A
#
# COMPACT_ATOMS: atom_id res chain seq x y z
N MET A 1 -55.89 -37.33 -31.99
CA MET A 1 -55.19 -36.09 -32.41
C MET A 1 -54.55 -35.43 -31.20
N ALA A 2 -53.26 -35.66 -30.94
CA ALA A 2 -52.54 -35.02 -29.83
C ALA A 2 -51.79 -33.78 -30.36
N LYS A 3 -52.28 -32.58 -30.05
CA LYS A 3 -51.57 -31.33 -30.35
C LYS A 3 -50.42 -31.17 -29.37
N ARG A 4 -49.20 -31.41 -29.85
CA ARG A 4 -47.94 -31.20 -29.10
C ARG A 4 -47.79 -29.72 -28.72
N ASN A 5 -47.80 -29.44 -27.42
CA ASN A 5 -47.46 -28.13 -26.84
C ASN A 5 -45.94 -27.87 -26.95
N ILE A 6 -45.48 -27.51 -28.15
CA ILE A 6 -44.06 -27.19 -28.43
C ILE A 6 -43.70 -25.72 -28.10
N GLY A 7 -44.69 -24.85 -27.85
CA GLY A 7 -44.46 -23.41 -27.64
C GLY A 7 -43.92 -23.04 -26.24
N ARG A 8 -44.46 -23.62 -25.16
CA ARG A 8 -44.24 -23.14 -23.79
C ARG A 8 -42.81 -23.35 -23.27
N GLY A 9 -42.16 -24.46 -23.65
CA GLY A 9 -40.78 -24.76 -23.24
C GLY A 9 -39.74 -23.86 -23.91
N ARG A 10 -40.00 -23.39 -25.13
CA ARG A 10 -39.08 -22.52 -25.89
C ARG A 10 -38.99 -21.12 -25.28
N TYR A 11 -40.10 -20.58 -24.78
CA TYR A 11 -40.11 -19.29 -24.10
C TYR A 11 -39.42 -19.34 -22.74
N CYS A 12 -39.58 -20.42 -21.96
CA CYS A 12 -38.82 -20.60 -20.70
C CYS A 12 -37.31 -20.75 -20.94
N PHE A 13 -36.90 -21.46 -21.99
CA PHE A 13 -35.49 -21.63 -22.35
C PHE A 13 -34.85 -20.30 -22.79
N LEU A 14 -35.56 -19.52 -23.61
CA LEU A 14 -35.12 -18.19 -24.05
C LEU A 14 -35.02 -17.20 -22.87
N PHE A 15 -35.97 -17.24 -21.93
CA PHE A 15 -35.93 -16.40 -20.73
C PHE A 15 -34.77 -16.78 -19.80
N ALA A 16 -34.46 -18.08 -19.65
CA ALA A 16 -33.31 -18.55 -18.89
C ALA A 16 -31.97 -18.14 -19.52
N ILE A 17 -31.85 -18.18 -20.85
CA ILE A 17 -30.66 -17.71 -21.57
C ILE A 17 -30.50 -16.19 -21.42
N LEU A 18 -31.60 -15.41 -21.50
CA LEU A 18 -31.57 -13.95 -21.31
C LEU A 18 -31.20 -13.58 -19.86
N CYS A 19 -31.68 -14.33 -18.87
CA CYS A 19 -31.25 -14.21 -17.47
C CYS A 19 -29.77 -14.58 -17.28
N CYS A 20 -29.27 -15.66 -17.90
CA CYS A 20 -27.86 -16.02 -17.86
C CYS A 20 -26.97 -14.96 -18.52
N LEU A 21 -27.41 -14.36 -19.63
CA LEU A 21 -26.73 -13.24 -20.31
C LEU A 21 -26.72 -11.97 -19.46
N SER A 22 -27.78 -11.70 -18.67
CA SER A 22 -27.80 -10.61 -17.69
C SER A 22 -26.97 -10.92 -16.43
N CYS A 23 -26.66 -12.19 -16.18
CA CYS A 23 -25.86 -12.66 -15.06
C CYS A 23 -24.37 -12.76 -15.39
N VAL A 24 -23.98 -12.54 -16.66
CA VAL A 24 -22.61 -12.19 -17.03
C VAL A 24 -22.40 -10.73 -16.62
N GLY A 25 -22.38 -10.48 -15.30
CA GLY A 25 -21.90 -9.23 -14.75
C GLY A 25 -20.54 -8.97 -15.39
N SER A 26 -20.34 -7.75 -15.91
CA SER A 26 -19.10 -7.35 -16.54
C SER A 26 -17.93 -7.80 -15.65
N LEU A 27 -17.16 -8.78 -16.12
CA LEU A 27 -15.85 -9.08 -15.56
C LEU A 27 -14.97 -7.88 -15.89
N HIS A 28 -15.17 -6.78 -15.16
CA HIS A 28 -14.28 -5.64 -15.25
C HIS A 28 -12.98 -6.12 -14.62
N ALA A 29 -11.97 -6.32 -15.47
CA ALA A 29 -10.62 -6.57 -14.98
C ALA A 29 -10.30 -5.42 -14.00
N ALA A 30 -10.02 -5.77 -12.75
CA ALA A 30 -9.66 -4.76 -11.77
C ALA A 30 -8.39 -4.05 -12.25
N SER A 31 -8.45 -2.73 -12.38
CA SER A 31 -7.32 -1.92 -12.82
C SER A 31 -6.26 -1.86 -11.73
N ASP A 32 -4.99 -1.87 -12.11
CA ASP A 32 -3.86 -1.57 -11.21
C ASP A 32 -3.56 -0.06 -11.15
N THR A 33 -4.20 0.73 -12.02
CA THR A 33 -3.87 2.13 -12.27
C THR A 33 -5.12 3.01 -12.24
N THR A 34 -5.01 4.20 -11.66
CA THR A 34 -5.98 5.29 -11.76
C THR A 34 -5.31 6.54 -12.31
N THR A 35 -5.98 7.25 -13.21
CA THR A 35 -5.47 8.49 -13.83
C THR A 35 -6.20 9.72 -13.30
N ASN A 36 -5.71 10.90 -13.70
CA ASN A 36 -6.33 12.17 -13.33
C ASN A 36 -7.83 12.22 -13.69
N GLY A 37 -8.65 12.70 -12.78
CA GLY A 37 -10.12 12.77 -12.91
C GLY A 37 -10.86 11.47 -12.61
N GLN A 38 -10.19 10.32 -12.54
CA GLN A 38 -10.80 9.07 -12.10
C GLN A 38 -10.95 9.04 -10.58
N GLN A 39 -12.05 8.43 -10.13
CA GLN A 39 -12.40 8.32 -8.72
C GLN A 39 -12.50 6.87 -8.30
N ILE A 40 -11.80 6.50 -7.24
CA ILE A 40 -12.00 5.24 -6.53
C ILE A 40 -12.91 5.56 -5.35
N LYS A 41 -14.18 5.18 -5.46
CA LYS A 41 -15.16 5.33 -4.38
C LYS A 41 -15.06 4.18 -3.40
N ASP A 42 -15.57 4.38 -2.19
CA ASP A 42 -15.79 3.27 -1.27
C ASP A 42 -16.52 2.10 -1.94
N GLY A 43 -16.08 0.87 -1.66
CA GLY A 43 -16.51 -0.36 -2.32
C GLY A 43 -15.78 -0.69 -3.63
N HIS A 44 -15.02 0.24 -4.21
CA HIS A 44 -14.17 0.01 -5.38
C HIS A 44 -12.69 -0.08 -4.98
N THR A 45 -11.89 -0.77 -5.79
CA THR A 45 -10.50 -1.10 -5.47
C THR A 45 -9.61 -1.04 -6.70
N LEU A 46 -8.32 -0.77 -6.48
CA LEU A 46 -7.26 -1.13 -7.42
C LEU A 46 -6.65 -2.47 -7.02
N VAL A 47 -6.26 -3.28 -8.00
CA VAL A 47 -5.63 -4.58 -7.79
C VAL A 47 -4.32 -4.61 -8.56
N SER A 48 -3.23 -5.00 -7.91
CA SER A 48 -1.93 -5.11 -8.59
C SER A 48 -2.03 -6.08 -9.77
N ALA A 49 -1.22 -5.90 -10.82
CA ALA A 49 -1.34 -6.66 -12.07
C ALA A 49 -1.32 -8.20 -11.88
N GLY A 50 -0.46 -8.70 -10.99
CA GLY A 50 -0.37 -10.10 -10.59
C GLY A 50 -1.42 -10.53 -9.56
N GLY A 51 -2.28 -9.61 -9.07
CA GLY A 51 -3.32 -9.89 -8.09
C GLY A 51 -2.77 -10.28 -6.72
N HIS A 52 -1.64 -9.69 -6.32
CA HIS A 52 -1.00 -9.93 -5.02
C HIS A 52 -1.50 -8.96 -3.96
N PHE A 53 -1.65 -7.70 -4.35
CA PHE A 53 -2.07 -6.61 -3.48
C PHE A 53 -3.35 -5.96 -4.00
N GLU A 54 -4.11 -5.38 -3.07
CA GLU A 54 -5.34 -4.65 -3.35
C GLU A 54 -5.37 -3.37 -2.51
N LEU A 55 -5.74 -2.27 -3.14
CA LEU A 55 -5.90 -0.95 -2.53
C LEU A 55 -7.38 -0.58 -2.52
N GLY A 56 -7.86 -0.08 -1.40
CA GLY A 56 -9.19 0.52 -1.33
C GLY A 56 -9.56 1.01 0.06
N PHE A 57 -10.83 1.33 0.25
CA PHE A 57 -11.37 1.74 1.54
C PHE A 57 -11.65 0.53 2.44
N PHE A 58 -11.35 0.67 3.72
CA PHE A 58 -11.64 -0.33 4.74
C PHE A 58 -11.93 0.30 6.11
N SER A 59 -12.50 -0.51 6.99
CA SER A 59 -12.68 -0.22 8.41
C SER A 59 -12.06 -1.38 9.19
N PRO A 60 -11.26 -1.11 10.24
CA PRO A 60 -10.56 -2.16 10.99
C PRO A 60 -11.51 -3.07 11.79
N ASN A 61 -12.65 -2.52 12.20
CA ASN A 61 -13.71 -3.21 12.94
C ASN A 61 -15.08 -2.92 12.28
N LEU A 62 -15.97 -3.91 12.26
CA LEU A 62 -17.34 -3.81 11.72
C LEU A 62 -18.20 -2.77 12.44
N ASN A 63 -17.92 -2.49 13.71
CA ASN A 63 -18.66 -1.49 14.50
C ASN A 63 -18.12 -0.06 14.32
N SER A 64 -16.97 0.10 13.64
CA SER A 64 -16.36 1.40 13.42
C SER A 64 -16.93 2.06 12.17
N LYS A 65 -17.35 3.31 12.29
CA LYS A 65 -17.67 4.16 11.14
C LYS A 65 -16.44 4.78 10.50
N ASN A 66 -15.27 4.65 11.16
CA ASN A 66 -14.05 5.23 10.64
C ASN A 66 -13.64 4.50 9.35
N ARG A 67 -13.29 5.29 8.34
CA ARG A 67 -12.86 4.79 7.04
C ARG A 67 -11.44 5.22 6.72
N TYR A 68 -10.67 4.24 6.26
CA TYR A 68 -9.27 4.40 5.89
C TYR A 68 -9.06 3.89 4.48
N VAL A 69 -8.12 4.50 3.76
CA VAL A 69 -7.54 3.94 2.54
C VAL A 69 -6.34 3.10 2.94
N GLY A 70 -6.29 1.86 2.48
CA GLY A 70 -5.17 0.97 2.77
C GLY A 70 -4.90 -0.03 1.68
N ILE A 71 -3.73 -0.67 1.79
CA ILE A 71 -3.28 -1.76 0.93
C ILE A 71 -3.28 -3.03 1.77
N TRP A 72 -3.78 -4.13 1.23
CA TRP A 72 -3.75 -5.45 1.87
C TRP A 72 -3.38 -6.55 0.87
N TYR A 73 -3.02 -7.72 1.40
CA TYR A 73 -2.84 -8.92 0.58
C TYR A 73 -4.19 -9.40 0.04
N LYS A 74 -4.34 -9.47 -1.29
CA LYS A 74 -5.61 -9.86 -1.92
C LYS A 74 -5.95 -11.34 -1.72
N ARG A 75 -4.92 -12.19 -1.68
CA ARG A 75 -5.07 -13.67 -1.68
C ARG A 75 -5.13 -14.27 -0.27
N ILE A 76 -5.17 -13.46 0.78
CA ILE A 76 -5.30 -13.93 2.16
C ILE A 76 -6.74 -13.68 2.62
N THR A 77 -7.39 -14.71 3.15
CA THR A 77 -8.80 -14.65 3.59
C THR A 77 -9.01 -13.63 4.71
N VAL A 78 -8.10 -13.63 5.68
CA VAL A 78 -8.09 -12.60 6.73
C VAL A 78 -7.48 -11.34 6.14
N LYS A 79 -8.18 -10.21 6.23
CA LYS A 79 -7.70 -8.94 5.66
C LYS A 79 -6.46 -8.47 6.42
N THR A 80 -5.29 -8.76 5.87
CA THR A 80 -3.99 -8.32 6.40
C THR A 80 -3.57 -7.03 5.71
N VAL A 81 -3.82 -5.92 6.37
CA VAL A 81 -3.44 -4.57 5.90
C VAL A 81 -1.94 -4.36 6.11
N VAL A 82 -1.25 -3.86 5.09
CA VAL A 82 0.21 -3.64 5.07
C VAL A 82 0.58 -2.16 4.95
N TRP A 83 -0.38 -1.31 4.59
CA TRP A 83 -0.20 0.13 4.48
C TRP A 83 -1.53 0.87 4.65
N VAL A 84 -1.51 2.06 5.27
CA VAL A 84 -2.68 2.89 5.54
C VAL A 84 -2.36 4.36 5.25
N ALA A 85 -3.11 4.99 4.34
CA ALA A 85 -2.83 6.34 3.85
C ALA A 85 -3.18 7.43 4.88
N ASN A 86 -4.39 7.37 5.42
CA ASN A 86 -4.96 8.40 6.31
C ASN A 86 -5.08 7.88 7.75
N ARG A 87 -4.05 7.18 8.23
CA ARG A 87 -4.08 6.44 9.51
C ARG A 87 -4.41 7.29 10.75
N ASP A 88 -3.97 8.55 10.77
CA ASP A 88 -4.21 9.48 11.88
C ASP A 88 -5.39 10.44 11.63
N ARG A 89 -6.01 10.37 10.44
CA ARG A 89 -7.14 11.21 10.02
C ARG A 89 -8.19 10.36 9.30
N PRO A 90 -8.93 9.50 10.02
CA PRO A 90 -10.01 8.72 9.41
C PRO A 90 -11.11 9.60 8.83
N LEU A 91 -11.79 9.11 7.80
CA LEU A 91 -13.11 9.62 7.46
C LEU A 91 -14.12 9.05 8.45
N VAL A 92 -15.24 9.75 8.68
CA VAL A 92 -16.25 9.35 9.67
C VAL A 92 -17.45 8.61 9.07
N ASP A 93 -17.43 8.34 7.76
CA ASP A 93 -18.44 7.61 7.02
C ASP A 93 -17.88 6.94 5.75
N SER A 94 -18.75 6.24 5.00
CA SER A 94 -18.42 5.51 3.75
C SER A 94 -18.55 6.36 2.48
N SER A 95 -18.47 7.69 2.59
CA SER A 95 -18.53 8.58 1.42
C SER A 95 -17.19 8.76 0.69
N GLY A 96 -16.14 8.08 1.17
CA GLY A 96 -14.78 8.33 0.77
C GLY A 96 -14.54 8.22 -0.73
N ILE A 97 -13.77 9.16 -1.25
CA ILE A 97 -13.26 9.18 -2.63
C ILE A 97 -11.75 9.33 -2.59
N LEU A 98 -11.05 8.38 -3.21
CA LEU A 98 -9.61 8.49 -3.49
C LEU A 98 -9.45 8.91 -4.95
N MET A 99 -8.74 10.00 -5.19
CA MET A 99 -8.50 10.51 -6.54
C MET A 99 -7.25 11.38 -6.63
N ILE A 100 -6.81 11.64 -7.85
CA ILE A 100 -5.90 12.75 -8.14
C ILE A 100 -6.76 14.00 -8.35
N ASN A 101 -6.53 15.05 -7.55
CA ASN A 101 -7.29 16.30 -7.67
C ASN A 101 -6.79 17.17 -8.84
N ASN A 102 -7.49 18.27 -9.12
CA ASN A 102 -7.14 19.20 -10.19
C ASN A 102 -5.77 19.88 -10.00
N GLU A 103 -5.22 19.86 -8.79
CA GLU A 103 -3.89 20.39 -8.46
C GLU A 103 -2.79 19.34 -8.64
N GLY A 104 -3.14 18.12 -9.09
CA GLY A 104 -2.18 17.05 -9.30
C GLY A 104 -1.70 16.38 -8.01
N ASN A 105 -2.52 16.39 -6.95
CA ASN A 105 -2.23 15.70 -5.69
C ASN A 105 -3.11 14.46 -5.54
N LEU A 106 -2.55 13.35 -5.05
CA LEU A 106 -3.35 12.22 -4.59
C LEU A 106 -3.98 12.55 -3.24
N VAL A 107 -5.31 12.52 -3.18
CA VAL A 107 -6.08 12.95 -2.02
C VAL A 107 -7.20 11.97 -1.69
N VAL A 108 -7.60 11.97 -0.43
CA VAL A 108 -8.82 11.33 0.07
C VAL A 108 -9.81 12.41 0.43
N MET A 109 -10.99 12.38 -0.17
CA MET A 109 -12.07 13.32 0.09
C MET A 109 -13.27 12.65 0.75
N ASP A 110 -14.08 13.42 1.46
CA ASP A 110 -15.42 13.04 1.91
C ASP A 110 -16.52 13.88 1.23
N TRP A 111 -17.78 13.47 1.38
CA TRP A 111 -18.92 14.19 0.79
C TRP A 111 -19.13 15.61 1.36
N ARG A 112 -18.53 15.91 2.52
CA ARG A 112 -18.65 17.20 3.22
C ARG A 112 -17.60 18.22 2.75
N GLY A 113 -16.74 17.84 1.80
CA GLY A 113 -15.66 18.67 1.30
C GLY A 113 -14.38 18.59 2.14
N GLY A 114 -14.29 17.65 3.09
CA GLY A 114 -13.03 17.31 3.75
C GLY A 114 -12.04 16.76 2.74
N CYS A 115 -10.79 17.23 2.80
CA CYS A 115 -9.71 16.81 1.90
C CYS A 115 -8.47 16.45 2.73
N ILE A 116 -7.97 15.23 2.55
CA ILE A 116 -6.77 14.71 3.18
C ILE A 116 -5.76 14.44 2.08
N MET A 117 -4.67 15.20 2.10
CA MET A 117 -3.59 15.04 1.14
C MET A 117 -2.68 13.88 1.53
N ILE A 118 -2.47 12.94 0.60
CA ILE A 118 -1.59 11.78 0.81
C ILE A 118 -0.17 12.09 0.31
N THR A 119 -0.04 12.89 -0.75
CA THR A 119 1.22 13.20 -1.42
C THR A 119 1.53 14.68 -1.38
N TYR A 120 2.81 15.04 -1.22
CA TYR A 120 3.30 16.43 -1.29
C TYR A 120 4.01 16.74 -2.62
N GLY A 121 3.58 16.12 -3.73
CA GLY A 121 4.20 16.29 -5.03
C GLY A 121 3.37 17.23 -5.90
N SER A 122 3.91 18.40 -6.25
CA SER A 122 3.26 19.25 -7.25
C SER A 122 3.57 18.67 -8.63
N ALA A 123 2.62 17.91 -9.17
CA ALA A 123 2.66 17.60 -10.60
C ALA A 123 2.68 18.91 -11.40
N THR A 124 3.41 18.92 -12.50
CA THR A 124 3.54 20.05 -13.44
C THR A 124 2.71 19.85 -14.70
N SER A 125 2.21 18.63 -14.93
CA SER A 125 1.34 18.28 -16.05
C SER A 125 0.08 17.55 -15.57
N SER A 126 -0.95 17.51 -16.42
CA SER A 126 -2.17 16.74 -16.15
C SER A 126 -2.00 15.25 -16.43
N ASN A 127 -0.91 14.83 -17.08
CA ASN A 127 -0.67 13.44 -17.43
C ASN A 127 -0.04 12.70 -16.24
N THR A 128 -0.88 12.44 -15.24
CA THR A 128 -0.49 11.78 -14.01
C THR A 128 -1.32 10.53 -13.76
N SER A 129 -0.69 9.56 -13.11
CA SER A 129 -1.33 8.31 -12.74
C SER A 129 -0.79 7.78 -11.42
N VAL A 130 -1.65 7.06 -10.70
CA VAL A 130 -1.29 6.32 -9.50
C VAL A 130 -1.44 4.84 -9.81
N LYS A 131 -0.36 4.08 -9.60
CA LYS A 131 -0.29 2.65 -9.91
C LYS A 131 0.05 1.82 -8.68
N LEU A 132 -0.69 0.74 -8.45
CA LEU A 132 -0.39 -0.28 -7.47
C LEU A 132 0.44 -1.39 -8.10
N SER A 133 1.69 -1.53 -7.68
CA SER A 133 2.61 -2.54 -8.20
C SER A 133 2.55 -3.87 -7.42
N ASP A 134 3.12 -4.93 -8.02
CA ASP A 134 3.05 -6.30 -7.48
C ASP A 134 3.91 -6.56 -6.24
N ASP A 135 4.80 -5.64 -5.87
CA ASP A 135 5.50 -5.66 -4.59
C ASP A 135 4.71 -4.96 -3.46
N GLY A 136 3.57 -4.34 -3.80
CA GLY A 136 2.70 -3.61 -2.88
C GLY A 136 2.98 -2.12 -2.82
N ASN A 137 3.89 -1.58 -3.64
CA ASN A 137 4.15 -0.15 -3.70
C ASN A 137 3.08 0.58 -4.52
N LEU A 138 2.45 1.58 -3.91
CA LEU A 138 1.63 2.58 -4.59
C LEU A 138 2.52 3.72 -5.08
N ILE A 139 2.60 3.92 -6.39
CA ILE A 139 3.51 4.86 -7.04
C ILE A 139 2.68 5.93 -7.74
N PHE A 140 2.96 7.19 -7.41
CA PHE A 140 2.40 8.34 -8.11
C PHE A 140 3.41 8.87 -9.13
N VAL A 141 3.04 8.84 -10.40
CA VAL A 141 3.91 9.19 -11.52
C VAL A 141 3.33 10.31 -12.37
N GLU A 142 4.23 11.11 -12.91
CA GLU A 142 3.95 12.04 -14.00
C GLU A 142 4.60 11.51 -15.28
N GLU A 143 3.83 11.45 -16.35
CA GLU A 143 4.28 11.05 -17.67
C GLU A 143 4.46 12.29 -18.55
N ASN A 144 5.71 12.59 -18.88
CA ASN A 144 6.06 13.60 -19.86
C ASN A 144 6.49 12.92 -21.17
N SER A 145 6.48 13.64 -22.29
CA SER A 145 6.63 13.09 -23.65
C SER A 145 7.77 12.08 -23.85
N ASP A 146 8.86 12.20 -23.07
CA ASP A 146 10.03 11.33 -23.19
C ASP A 146 10.39 10.54 -21.90
N LYS A 147 9.72 10.80 -20.77
CA LYS A 147 10.12 10.27 -19.45
C LYS A 147 8.96 10.14 -18.46
N GLN A 148 8.99 9.06 -17.68
CA GLN A 148 8.17 8.90 -16.49
C GLN A 148 8.95 9.39 -15.25
N VAL A 149 8.34 10.26 -14.45
CA VAL A 149 8.91 10.81 -13.21
C VAL A 149 8.09 10.32 -12.04
N VAL A 150 8.74 9.67 -11.06
CA VAL A 150 8.08 9.28 -9.80
C VAL A 150 7.99 10.50 -8.89
N LEU A 151 6.78 10.98 -8.64
CA LEU A 151 6.52 12.11 -7.75
C LEU A 151 6.46 11.68 -6.28
N TRP A 152 5.91 10.51 -6.01
CA TRP A 152 5.72 9.97 -4.66
C TRP A 152 5.57 8.45 -4.69
N GLN A 153 5.92 7.78 -3.59
CA GLN A 153 5.67 6.34 -3.42
C GLN A 153 5.39 5.97 -1.97
N SER A 154 4.50 5.00 -1.76
CA SER A 154 4.11 4.52 -0.42
C SER A 154 5.26 3.91 0.38
N PHE A 155 6.23 3.28 -0.30
CA PHE A 155 7.40 2.67 0.34
C PHE A 155 8.31 3.68 1.06
N ASP A 156 8.18 4.97 0.73
CA ASP A 156 8.91 6.04 1.42
C ASP A 156 8.16 6.52 2.68
N TYR A 157 6.89 6.13 2.85
CA TYR A 157 6.01 6.48 3.98
C TYR A 157 5.39 5.20 4.58
N PRO A 158 6.22 4.33 5.20
CA PRO A 158 5.75 3.09 5.82
C PRO A 158 4.71 3.33 6.93
N THR A 159 3.90 2.30 7.18
CA THR A 159 3.06 2.23 8.40
C THR A 159 3.70 1.29 9.42
N ASP A 160 3.12 0.14 9.73
CA ASP A 160 3.66 -0.83 10.70
C ASP A 160 4.35 -2.04 10.04
N THR A 161 4.25 -2.17 8.73
CA THR A 161 4.70 -3.35 7.98
C THR A 161 5.88 -3.04 7.07
N PHE A 162 6.84 -3.97 7.01
CA PHE A 162 7.97 -3.94 6.08
C PHE A 162 7.82 -5.01 4.99
N LEU A 163 7.60 -4.57 3.75
CA LEU A 163 7.48 -5.41 2.56
C LEU A 163 8.83 -5.56 1.84
N PRO A 164 9.02 -6.63 1.04
CA PRO A 164 10.15 -6.72 0.12
C PRO A 164 10.22 -5.49 -0.80
N GLY A 165 11.43 -4.99 -1.05
CA GLY A 165 11.66 -3.77 -1.83
C GLY A 165 11.62 -2.46 -1.03
N MET A 166 11.02 -2.46 0.17
CA MET A 166 11.06 -1.29 1.06
C MET A 166 12.47 -1.04 1.61
N LYS A 167 12.72 0.21 2.00
CA LYS A 167 13.96 0.65 2.64
C LYS A 167 13.67 1.26 4.00
N LEU A 168 14.24 0.72 5.06
CA LEU A 168 14.24 1.34 6.39
C LEU A 168 15.55 2.09 6.62
N GLY A 169 15.47 3.26 7.25
CA GLY A 169 16.62 4.11 7.52
C GLY A 169 16.51 5.52 6.92
N ARG A 170 17.59 6.29 7.04
CA ARG A 170 17.61 7.70 6.64
C ARG A 170 17.87 7.86 5.15
N ASN A 171 16.91 8.45 4.43
CA ASN A 171 17.16 8.93 3.08
C ASN A 171 18.03 10.20 3.16
N LEU A 172 19.25 10.13 2.65
CA LEU A 172 20.22 11.23 2.76
C LEU A 172 19.86 12.46 1.90
N LYS A 173 19.08 12.26 0.83
CA LYS A 173 18.61 13.32 -0.09
C LYS A 173 17.43 14.07 0.51
N SER A 174 16.36 13.36 0.91
CA SER A 174 15.16 13.97 1.50
C SER A 174 15.27 14.24 2.99
N LYS A 175 16.34 13.77 3.65
CA LYS A 175 16.56 13.77 5.11
C LYS A 175 15.51 13.01 5.93
N GLN A 176 14.57 12.33 5.27
CA GLN A 176 13.50 11.57 5.89
C GLN A 176 14.03 10.28 6.53
N ASN A 177 13.64 10.03 7.78
CA ASN A 177 13.87 8.75 8.46
C ASN A 177 12.67 7.83 8.22
N ARG A 178 12.92 6.68 7.58
CA ARG A 178 11.87 5.68 7.31
C ARG A 178 11.85 4.68 8.45
N LEU A 179 10.85 4.82 9.31
CA LEU A 179 10.60 3.97 10.48
C LEU A 179 9.23 3.33 10.34
N LEU A 180 9.10 2.08 10.75
CA LEU A 180 7.78 1.50 11.00
C LEU A 180 7.22 2.08 12.30
N THR A 181 5.91 2.32 12.34
CA THR A 181 5.18 2.78 13.52
C THR A 181 3.98 1.86 13.70
N SER A 182 3.89 1.19 14.85
CA SER A 182 2.82 0.25 15.17
C SER A 182 1.45 0.89 15.03
N TRP A 183 0.42 0.09 14.83
CA TRP A 183 -0.95 0.52 15.10
C TRP A 183 -1.11 0.81 16.61
N ARG A 184 -2.06 1.67 16.97
CA ARG A 184 -2.37 1.97 18.37
C ARG A 184 -3.03 0.77 19.05
N SER A 185 -3.87 0.04 18.33
CA SER A 185 -4.46 -1.23 18.78
C SER A 185 -4.85 -2.09 17.58
N ALA A 186 -5.32 -3.31 17.80
CA ALA A 186 -5.80 -4.20 16.73
C ALA A 186 -6.92 -3.57 15.88
N ASP A 187 -7.73 -2.70 16.49
CA ASP A 187 -8.89 -2.06 15.86
C ASP A 187 -8.67 -0.56 15.53
N ASP A 188 -7.48 -0.02 15.79
CA ASP A 188 -7.14 1.39 15.56
C ASP A 188 -5.79 1.54 14.84
N PRO A 189 -5.80 1.82 13.52
CA PRO A 189 -4.59 1.94 12.72
C PRO A 189 -3.83 3.25 12.94
N SER A 190 -4.34 4.17 13.76
CA SER A 190 -3.60 5.38 14.13
C SER A 190 -2.23 5.04 14.74
N SER A 191 -1.34 6.02 14.73
CA SER A 191 0.03 5.86 15.19
C SER A 191 0.05 5.41 16.67
N GLY A 192 0.62 4.23 16.89
CA GLY A 192 0.86 3.67 18.21
C GLY A 192 2.17 4.16 18.84
N VAL A 193 2.52 3.59 19.98
CA VAL A 193 3.67 4.02 20.78
C VAL A 193 5.00 3.36 20.39
N TYR A 194 4.95 2.28 19.61
CA TYR A 194 6.15 1.56 19.20
C TYR A 194 6.59 1.96 17.79
N THR A 195 7.88 2.26 17.64
CA THR A 195 8.51 2.46 16.32
C THR A 195 9.69 1.52 16.13
N PHE A 196 9.98 1.16 14.89
CA PHE A 196 11.07 0.26 14.53
C PHE A 196 11.83 0.76 13.30
N GLY A 197 13.16 0.69 13.33
CA GLY A 197 13.97 1.04 12.18
C GLY A 197 15.46 1.19 12.50
N ALA A 198 16.22 1.57 11.48
CA ALA A 198 17.67 1.77 11.62
C ALA A 198 17.95 3.01 12.47
N ASP A 199 19.07 3.00 13.17
CA ASP A 199 19.50 4.11 14.01
C ASP A 199 19.60 5.44 13.22
N PRO A 200 18.85 6.47 13.62
CA PRO A 200 18.98 7.81 13.05
C PRO A 200 20.39 8.41 13.16
N ASN A 201 21.18 7.97 14.14
CA ASN A 201 22.55 8.44 14.39
C ASN A 201 23.60 7.73 13.52
N GLY A 202 23.18 6.79 12.65
CA GLY A 202 24.05 6.21 11.64
C GLY A 202 24.83 4.96 12.09
N THR A 203 24.46 4.33 13.21
CA THR A 203 24.99 3.00 13.54
C THR A 203 24.41 1.92 12.61
N THR A 204 25.02 0.74 12.62
CA THR A 204 24.54 -0.44 11.89
C THR A 204 23.53 -1.25 12.72
N GLN A 205 22.80 -0.61 13.64
CA GLN A 205 21.83 -1.28 14.51
C GLN A 205 20.38 -0.90 14.14
N PHE A 206 19.46 -1.78 14.48
CA PHE A 206 18.03 -1.51 14.50
C PHE A 206 17.57 -1.40 15.95
N PHE A 207 16.60 -0.52 16.18
CA PHE A 207 15.99 -0.36 17.47
C PHE A 207 14.47 -0.50 17.38
N ILE A 208 13.88 -0.92 18.50
CA ILE A 208 12.49 -0.65 18.80
C ILE A 208 12.50 0.48 19.83
N TRP A 209 11.77 1.55 19.55
CA TRP A 209 11.51 2.60 20.52
C TRP A 209 10.08 2.49 21.04
N GLN A 210 9.89 2.76 22.32
CA GLN A 210 8.59 2.99 22.93
C GLN A 210 8.53 4.44 23.37
N GLU A 211 7.62 5.22 22.78
CA GLU A 211 7.48 6.67 23.05
C GLU A 211 8.80 7.45 22.89
N GLY A 212 9.63 7.04 21.93
CA GLY A 212 10.94 7.66 21.65
C GLY A 212 12.10 7.15 22.52
N VAL A 213 11.83 6.33 23.53
CA VAL A 213 12.85 5.70 24.38
C VAL A 213 13.22 4.33 23.82
N VAL A 214 14.51 4.00 23.78
CA VAL A 214 14.99 2.69 23.30
C VAL A 214 14.43 1.58 24.20
N TYR A 215 13.59 0.72 23.63
CA TYR A 215 13.00 -0.45 24.29
C TYR A 215 13.83 -1.72 24.01
N TRP A 216 14.36 -1.84 22.79
CA TRP A 216 15.18 -2.97 22.36
C TRP A 216 16.17 -2.57 21.26
N SER A 217 17.30 -3.28 21.16
CA SER A 217 18.29 -3.14 20.09
C SER A 217 18.59 -4.49 19.45
N SER A 218 18.82 -4.50 18.14
CA SER A 218 19.35 -5.66 17.40
C SER A 218 20.75 -6.05 17.83
N GLY A 219 21.47 -5.15 18.50
CA GLY A 219 22.90 -5.23 18.68
C GLY A 219 23.66 -5.09 17.35
N ASP A 220 24.98 -5.21 17.41
CA ASP A 220 25.86 -5.01 16.27
C ASP A 220 25.57 -6.01 15.14
N PHE A 221 25.69 -5.51 13.91
CA PHE A 221 25.71 -6.34 12.71
C PHE A 221 27.11 -6.93 12.49
N LYS A 222 27.25 -8.25 12.67
CA LYS A 222 28.49 -9.01 12.41
C LYS A 222 28.15 -10.34 11.73
N ASP A 223 28.97 -10.77 10.78
CA ASP A 223 28.84 -12.04 10.06
C ASP A 223 27.45 -12.29 9.44
N ASN A 224 26.86 -11.26 8.81
CA ASN A 224 25.49 -11.29 8.26
C ASN A 224 24.38 -11.55 9.29
N THR A 225 24.62 -11.28 10.56
CA THR A 225 23.65 -11.46 11.65
C THR A 225 23.70 -10.31 12.65
N PHE A 226 22.59 -10.09 13.34
CA PHE A 226 22.51 -9.14 14.45
C PHE A 226 22.64 -9.88 15.78
N SER A 227 23.54 -9.42 16.65
CA SER A 227 23.95 -10.16 17.85
C SER A 227 22.82 -10.43 18.85
N LEU A 228 21.77 -9.61 18.88
CA LEU A 228 20.64 -9.72 19.80
C LEU A 228 19.31 -10.07 19.11
N THR A 229 19.34 -10.44 17.82
CA THR A 229 18.13 -10.93 17.14
C THR A 229 17.83 -12.39 17.48
N PRO A 230 16.58 -12.73 17.85
CA PRO A 230 16.19 -14.13 18.04
C PRO A 230 16.44 -14.92 16.75
N LYS A 231 17.05 -16.10 16.85
CA LYS A 231 17.25 -16.98 15.69
C LYS A 231 15.88 -17.41 15.14
N SER A 232 15.53 -16.92 13.96
CA SER A 232 14.36 -17.41 13.22
C SER A 232 14.55 -18.88 12.85
N GLY A 233 13.56 -19.72 13.16
CA GLY A 233 13.53 -21.15 12.77
C GLY A 233 13.31 -21.39 11.27
N TYR A 234 13.15 -20.34 10.45
CA TYR A 234 12.95 -20.47 9.01
C TYR A 234 14.26 -20.79 8.26
N ARG A 235 14.34 -21.99 7.67
CA ARG A 235 15.53 -22.52 6.98
C ARG A 235 15.88 -21.86 5.64
N LYS A 236 15.06 -20.95 5.10
CA LYS A 236 15.42 -20.20 3.88
C LYS A 236 16.13 -18.91 4.26
N LYS A 237 17.47 -18.92 4.25
CA LYS A 237 18.30 -17.71 4.39
C LYS A 237 18.04 -16.80 3.19
N LYS A 238 17.17 -15.80 3.32
CA LYS A 238 17.18 -14.65 2.41
C LYS A 238 18.38 -13.78 2.78
N LYS A 239 19.13 -13.29 1.79
CA LYS A 239 20.22 -12.34 2.03
C LYS A 239 19.61 -11.04 2.54
N VAL A 240 19.90 -10.69 3.79
CA VAL A 240 19.70 -9.34 4.31
C VAL A 240 20.93 -8.54 3.92
N ALA A 241 20.74 -7.45 3.18
CA ALA A 241 21.82 -6.55 2.82
C ALA A 241 21.66 -5.25 3.60
N MET A 242 22.77 -4.82 4.21
CA MET A 242 22.95 -3.46 4.71
C MET A 242 23.70 -2.68 3.64
N GLY A 243 23.16 -1.56 3.20
CA GLY A 243 23.77 -0.76 2.13
C GLY A 243 23.43 0.73 2.24
N ASN A 244 24.06 1.55 1.41
CA ASN A 244 23.84 3.00 1.38
C ASN A 244 22.41 3.35 0.93
N CYS A 245 21.79 4.30 1.61
CA CYS A 245 20.46 4.82 1.29
C CYS A 245 20.41 5.84 0.12
N GLY A 246 21.41 5.84 -0.78
CA GLY A 246 21.52 6.81 -1.88
C GLY A 246 21.73 6.16 -3.25
N ASN A 247 21.06 6.67 -4.28
CA ASN A 247 21.47 6.43 -5.66
C ASN A 247 22.72 7.30 -5.95
N SER A 248 23.91 6.72 -5.81
CA SER A 248 25.14 7.29 -6.38
C SER A 248 26.23 6.23 -6.53
N SER A 249 26.66 6.07 -7.78
CA SER A 249 27.93 5.51 -8.23
C SER A 249 29.10 6.34 -7.68
N SER A 250 29.50 6.11 -6.43
CA SER A 250 30.82 6.49 -5.92
C SER A 250 31.05 5.85 -4.56
N GLY A 251 32.15 5.11 -4.47
CA GLY A 251 32.56 4.38 -3.26
C GLY A 251 32.76 5.31 -2.07
N SER A 252 31.79 5.33 -1.18
CA SER A 252 31.94 5.73 0.23
C SER A 252 30.85 5.00 1.02
N VAL A 253 31.27 4.13 1.95
CA VAL A 253 30.36 3.35 2.80
C VAL A 253 29.88 4.26 3.92
N SER A 254 28.61 4.67 3.87
CA SER A 254 27.98 5.48 4.92
C SER A 254 26.47 5.23 5.00
N CYS A 255 26.09 4.61 6.12
CA CYS A 255 24.77 4.51 6.75
C CYS A 255 23.80 3.45 6.19
N GLY A 256 23.43 2.53 7.09
CA GLY A 256 22.71 1.29 6.81
C GLY A 256 21.22 1.48 6.55
N CYS A 257 20.83 1.23 5.31
CA CYS A 257 19.45 0.89 4.97
C CYS A 257 19.25 -0.62 5.01
N LEU A 258 18.13 -1.08 5.58
CA LEU A 258 17.65 -2.44 5.34
C LEU A 258 16.96 -2.46 3.98
N SER A 259 17.36 -3.37 3.11
CA SER A 259 16.58 -3.73 1.92
C SER A 259 16.50 -5.24 1.85
N VAL A 260 15.29 -5.77 1.66
CA VAL A 260 15.07 -7.19 1.39
C VAL A 260 14.56 -7.31 -0.04
N SER A 261 15.40 -7.83 -0.93
CA SER A 261 14.99 -8.13 -2.30
C SER A 261 14.20 -9.43 -2.33
N SER A 262 13.13 -9.50 -3.12
CA SER A 262 12.62 -10.78 -3.62
C SER A 262 13.65 -11.36 -4.59
N LEU A 263 13.99 -12.64 -4.42
CA LEU A 263 14.69 -13.43 -5.44
C LEU A 263 13.71 -13.79 -6.56
#